data_AF-A0A975TNK8-F1
#
_entry.id   AF-A0A975TNK8-F1
#
_cell.length_a   1.000
_cell.length_b   1.000
_cell.length_c   1.000
_cell.angle_alpha   90.00
_cell.angle_beta   90.00
_cell.angle_gamma   90.00
#
_symmetry.space_group_name_H-M   'P 1'
#
loop_
_entity.id
_entity.type
_entity.pdbx_description
1 polymer ?
#
loop_
_entity_poly.entity_id
_entity_poly.type
_entity_poly.pdbx_seq_one_letter_code
_entity_poly.pdbx_strand_id
1 'polypeptide(L)'
;MSANSDDTADGVFDDAAARRLLELGQREEALRRAFPVDGPDTDRMSVAHYTGYSAMLHEDRGWRQLFPAVQAEEEARADLRDVLRLRAASAGELAPRFTRAAEAVARGEDQVIIGEDVYRVVRIEQTVIMTAHGPQTPRPHDREFPEVFDERPGPRGPGRPLED
;
A
#
# COMPACT_ATOMS: atom_id res chain seq x y z
N MET A 1 -30.98 24.28 -57.19
CA MET A 1 -30.05 23.37 -57.89
C MET A 1 -28.92 23.08 -56.94
N SER A 2 -28.73 21.79 -56.69
CA SER A 2 -27.79 21.20 -55.73
C SER A 2 -26.33 21.48 -56.06
N ALA A 3 -25.51 21.57 -55.02
CA ALA A 3 -24.20 20.90 -54.97
C ALA A 3 -23.80 20.70 -53.50
N ASN A 4 -24.03 19.49 -53.00
CA ASN A 4 -23.24 18.87 -51.95
C ASN A 4 -21.89 18.46 -52.57
N SER A 5 -20.79 18.67 -51.85
CA SER A 5 -19.61 17.79 -51.85
C SER A 5 -18.78 18.18 -50.63
N ASP A 6 -18.83 17.35 -49.59
CA ASP A 6 -17.70 16.52 -49.13
C ASP A 6 -16.67 17.36 -48.37
N ASP A 7 -16.68 17.37 -47.03
CA ASP A 7 -16.16 16.29 -46.19
C ASP A 7 -14.76 15.82 -46.61
N THR A 8 -13.75 16.59 -46.22
CA THR A 8 -12.42 16.06 -45.96
C THR A 8 -11.85 16.78 -44.75
N ALA A 9 -12.08 16.21 -43.57
CA ALA A 9 -11.20 16.40 -42.43
C ALA A 9 -9.81 15.86 -42.82
N ASP A 10 -9.03 16.71 -43.48
CA ASP A 10 -7.67 16.41 -43.94
C ASP A 10 -6.75 16.48 -42.71
N GLY A 11 -6.81 15.43 -41.89
CA GLY A 11 -5.91 15.23 -40.76
C GLY A 11 -4.52 14.93 -41.28
N VAL A 12 -3.74 15.98 -41.56
CA VAL A 12 -2.37 15.90 -42.03
C VAL A 12 -1.57 15.02 -41.06
N PHE A 13 -1.15 13.84 -41.54
CA PHE A 13 -0.27 12.94 -40.82
C PHE A 13 1.08 13.64 -40.60
N ASP A 14 1.39 14.00 -39.35
CA ASP A 14 2.67 14.63 -39.00
C ASP A 14 3.78 13.57 -38.99
N ASP A 15 4.46 13.42 -40.13
CA ASP A 15 5.62 12.54 -40.31
C ASP A 15 6.72 12.73 -39.25
N ALA A 16 6.91 13.96 -38.75
CA ALA A 16 7.91 14.22 -37.73
C ALA A 16 7.45 13.70 -36.36
N ALA A 17 6.17 13.82 -36.04
CA ALA A 17 5.58 13.19 -34.86
C ALA A 17 5.63 11.66 -34.95
N ALA A 18 5.30 11.09 -36.11
CA ALA A 18 5.35 9.65 -36.34
C ALA A 18 6.76 9.08 -36.13
N ARG A 19 7.81 9.77 -36.62
CA ARG A 19 9.21 9.36 -36.39
C ARG A 19 9.61 9.40 -34.91
N ARG A 20 9.22 10.46 -34.19
CA ARG A 20 9.48 10.56 -32.75
C ARG A 20 8.81 9.44 -31.95
N LEU A 21 7.58 9.07 -32.31
CA LEU A 21 6.87 7.96 -31.67
C LEU A 21 7.53 6.61 -31.96
N LEU A 22 8.03 6.40 -33.17
CA LEU A 22 8.78 5.18 -33.52
C LEU A 22 10.11 5.08 -32.75
N GLU A 23 10.86 6.18 -32.66
CA GLU A 23 12.11 6.22 -31.88
C GLU A 23 11.85 5.96 -30.39
N LEU A 24 10.77 6.52 -29.84
CA LEU A 24 10.34 6.25 -28.47
C LEU A 24 9.99 4.76 -28.28
N GLY A 25 9.18 4.18 -29.16
CA GLY A 25 8.82 2.77 -29.10
C GLY A 25 10.02 1.82 -29.21
N GLN A 26 11.00 2.16 -30.06
CA GLN A 26 12.26 1.41 -30.13
C GLN A 26 13.06 1.48 -28.84
N ARG A 27 13.09 2.66 -28.20
CA ARG A 27 13.76 2.84 -26.90
C ARG A 27 13.05 2.07 -25.78
N GLU A 28 11.73 2.09 -25.75
CA GLU A 28 10.94 1.31 -24.79
C GLU A 28 11.17 -0.19 -24.96
N GLU A 29 11.16 -0.68 -26.21
CA GLU A 29 11.41 -2.08 -26.52
C GLU A 29 12.84 -2.50 -26.13
N ALA A 30 13.83 -1.64 -26.36
CA ALA A 30 15.19 -1.87 -25.90
C ALA A 30 15.28 -1.97 -24.37
N LEU A 31 14.53 -1.14 -23.63
CA LEU A 31 14.45 -1.22 -22.17
C LEU A 31 13.76 -2.50 -21.69
N ARG A 32 12.65 -2.92 -22.32
CA ARG A 32 11.96 -4.18 -21.99
C ARG A 32 12.89 -5.40 -22.13
N ARG A 33 13.75 -5.41 -23.15
CA ARG A 33 14.76 -6.47 -23.35
C ARG A 33 15.90 -6.43 -22.34
N ALA A 34 16.31 -5.24 -21.91
CA ALA A 34 17.39 -5.07 -20.93
C ALA A 34 16.95 -5.42 -19.50
N PHE A 35 15.67 -5.21 -19.18
CA PHE A 35 15.07 -5.43 -17.86
C PHE A 35 13.85 -6.35 -17.95
N PRO A 36 14.03 -7.66 -18.25
CA PRO A 36 12.93 -8.61 -18.31
C PRO A 36 12.27 -8.79 -16.94
N VAL A 37 10.96 -8.97 -16.97
CA VAL A 37 10.12 -9.29 -15.80
C VAL A 37 9.89 -10.80 -15.75
N ASP A 38 10.97 -11.55 -15.57
CA ASP A 38 10.90 -13.00 -15.40
C ASP A 38 10.76 -13.37 -13.91
N GLY A 39 10.39 -14.63 -13.65
CA GLY A 39 10.26 -15.19 -12.29
C GLY A 39 11.58 -15.13 -11.49
N PRO A 40 11.55 -15.46 -10.19
CA PRO A 40 12.70 -15.24 -9.32
C PRO A 40 13.91 -16.06 -9.77
N ASP A 41 15.01 -15.37 -10.07
CA ASP A 41 16.35 -15.94 -10.05
C ASP A 41 16.80 -16.00 -8.59
N THR A 42 16.75 -17.20 -8.00
CA THR A 42 17.01 -17.41 -6.58
C THR A 42 18.44 -17.11 -6.17
N ASP A 43 19.39 -17.01 -7.11
CA ASP A 43 20.82 -16.88 -6.80
C ASP A 43 21.27 -15.44 -6.51
N ARG A 44 20.41 -14.43 -6.71
CA ARG A 44 20.74 -13.00 -6.49
C ARG A 44 19.65 -12.21 -5.77
N MET A 45 18.94 -12.83 -4.84
CA MET A 45 18.00 -12.11 -3.98
C MET A 45 18.76 -11.29 -2.93
N SER A 46 18.63 -9.96 -2.99
CA SER A 46 18.97 -9.07 -1.87
C SER A 46 17.68 -8.67 -1.16
N VAL A 47 17.59 -8.95 0.14
CA VAL A 47 16.45 -8.57 0.98
C VAL A 47 16.73 -7.18 1.56
N ALA A 48 16.06 -6.16 1.00
CA ALA A 48 16.01 -4.85 1.65
C ALA A 48 14.95 -4.90 2.77
N HIS A 49 15.38 -4.72 4.01
CA HIS A 49 14.49 -4.68 5.18
C HIS A 49 14.04 -3.24 5.41
N TYR A 50 12.74 -3.01 5.34
CA TYR A 50 12.12 -1.81 5.88
C TYR A 50 11.30 -2.23 7.09
N THR A 51 11.82 -1.95 8.29
CA THR A 51 11.09 -2.22 9.52
C THR A 51 10.10 -1.08 9.75
N GLY A 52 8.83 -1.44 9.85
CA GLY A 52 7.76 -0.54 10.28
C GLY A 52 7.16 -1.00 11.60
N TYR A 53 6.39 -0.12 12.22
CA TYR A 53 5.70 -0.35 13.49
C TYR A 53 4.23 0.01 13.33
N SER A 54 3.35 -0.74 13.97
CA SER A 54 1.92 -0.45 13.99
C SER A 54 1.32 -0.94 15.31
N ALA A 55 0.02 -0.80 15.51
CA ALA A 55 -0.71 -1.52 16.54
C ALA A 55 -1.78 -2.42 15.95
N MET A 56 -1.96 -3.57 16.59
CA MET A 56 -3.03 -4.50 16.30
C MET A 56 -3.96 -4.66 17.50
N LEU A 57 -5.24 -4.83 17.20
CA LEU A 57 -6.28 -5.21 18.13
C LEU A 57 -6.65 -6.66 17.87
N HIS A 58 -6.61 -7.51 18.89
CA HIS A 58 -7.25 -8.80 18.87
C HIS A 58 -8.67 -8.67 19.44
N GLU A 59 -9.66 -8.97 18.61
CA GLU A 59 -11.09 -9.06 18.95
C GLU A 59 -11.61 -10.46 18.51
N ASP A 60 -12.91 -10.73 18.69
CA ASP A 60 -13.55 -12.07 18.57
C ASP A 60 -13.12 -12.96 17.39
N ARG A 61 -12.66 -12.37 16.28
CA ARG A 61 -12.31 -13.08 15.03
C ARG A 61 -10.83 -13.00 14.65
N GLY A 62 -9.98 -12.43 15.49
CA GLY A 62 -8.53 -12.39 15.30
C GLY A 62 -7.92 -11.00 15.38
N TRP A 63 -6.74 -10.85 14.78
CA TRP A 63 -5.97 -9.61 14.82
C TRP A 63 -6.35 -8.68 13.67
N ARG A 64 -6.59 -7.41 13.99
CA ARG A 64 -6.84 -6.32 13.04
C ARG A 64 -5.86 -5.18 13.26
N GLN A 65 -5.34 -4.63 12.18
CA GLN A 65 -4.46 -3.46 12.22
C GLN A 65 -5.26 -2.18 12.50
N LEU A 66 -4.79 -1.35 13.43
CA LEU A 66 -5.49 -0.13 13.86
C LEU A 66 -5.13 1.10 13.01
N PHE A 67 -3.90 1.18 12.53
CA PHE A 67 -3.39 2.29 11.71
C PHE A 67 -2.24 1.82 10.80
N PRO A 68 -1.92 2.51 9.69
CA PRO A 68 -0.81 2.15 8.79
C PRO A 68 0.53 1.97 9.51
N ALA A 69 1.45 1.19 8.94
CA ALA A 69 2.78 1.07 9.51
C ALA A 69 3.54 2.40 9.44
N VAL A 70 4.12 2.83 10.55
CA VAL A 70 4.98 4.00 10.68
C VAL A 70 6.44 3.57 10.84
N GLN A 71 7.39 4.47 10.61
CA GLN A 71 8.83 4.12 10.60
C GLN A 71 9.43 4.06 12.01
N ALA A 72 8.88 4.82 12.95
CA ALA A 72 9.38 4.91 14.33
C ALA A 72 8.49 4.15 15.30
N GLU A 73 9.10 3.42 16.23
CA GLU A 73 8.38 2.71 17.29
C GLU A 73 7.65 3.71 18.21
N GLU A 74 8.29 4.83 18.52
CA GLU A 74 7.75 5.88 19.38
C GLU A 74 6.50 6.53 18.76
N GLU A 75 6.47 6.67 17.44
CA GLU A 75 5.32 7.16 16.69
C GLU A 75 4.16 6.16 16.79
N ALA A 76 4.41 4.86 16.59
CA ALA A 76 3.38 3.83 16.73
C ALA A 76 2.80 3.78 18.16
N ARG A 77 3.63 4.00 19.20
CA ARG A 77 3.15 4.11 20.59
C ARG A 77 2.30 5.36 20.80
N ALA A 78 2.68 6.49 20.22
CA ALA A 78 1.90 7.73 20.30
C ALA A 78 0.53 7.57 19.63
N ASP A 79 0.49 6.94 18.45
CA ASP A 79 -0.74 6.65 17.72
C ASP A 79 -1.64 5.69 18.49
N LEU A 80 -1.11 4.60 19.05
CA LEU A 80 -1.90 3.69 19.88
C LEU A 80 -2.44 4.39 21.13
N ARG A 81 -1.65 5.23 21.80
CA ARG A 81 -2.13 6.06 22.92
C ARG A 81 -3.33 6.91 22.50
N ASP A 82 -3.25 7.55 21.34
CA ASP A 82 -4.30 8.45 20.86
C ASP A 82 -5.56 7.68 20.45
N VAL A 83 -5.42 6.48 19.85
CA VAL A 83 -6.55 5.55 19.64
C VAL A 83 -7.23 5.17 20.95
N LEU A 84 -6.45 4.83 21.99
CA LEU A 84 -7.01 4.45 23.30
C LEU A 84 -7.71 5.64 23.96
N ARG A 85 -7.18 6.86 23.86
CA ARG A 85 -7.82 8.08 24.36
C ARG A 85 -9.11 8.40 23.63
N LEU A 86 -9.13 8.24 22.31
CA LEU A 86 -10.34 8.43 21.51
C LEU A 86 -11.43 7.44 21.91
N ARG A 87 -11.08 6.16 22.10
CA ARG A 87 -12.02 5.14 22.60
C ARG A 87 -12.51 5.45 24.01
N ALA A 88 -11.65 5.96 24.90
CA ALA A 88 -12.05 6.36 26.25
C ALA A 88 -13.23 7.34 26.25
N ALA A 89 -13.30 8.25 25.28
CA ALA A 89 -14.35 9.28 25.20
C ALA A 89 -15.77 8.70 25.01
N SER A 90 -15.89 7.50 24.44
CA SER A 90 -17.18 6.83 24.19
C SER A 90 -17.36 5.50 24.94
N ALA A 91 -16.36 5.09 25.74
CA ALA A 91 -16.32 3.76 26.37
C ALA A 91 -17.17 3.58 27.65
N GLY A 92 -17.96 4.58 28.06
CA GLY A 92 -18.81 4.51 29.25
C GLY A 92 -18.02 4.11 30.51
N GLU A 93 -18.44 3.04 31.18
CA GLU A 93 -17.79 2.53 32.40
C GLU A 93 -16.35 2.04 32.18
N LEU A 94 -15.95 1.73 30.94
CA LEU A 94 -14.59 1.33 30.61
C LEU A 94 -13.65 2.51 30.39
N ALA A 95 -14.14 3.76 30.33
CA ALA A 95 -13.32 4.94 30.04
C ALA A 95 -12.06 5.07 30.95
N PRO A 96 -12.12 4.84 32.28
CA PRO A 96 -10.91 4.90 33.11
C PRO A 96 -9.86 3.84 32.78
N ARG A 97 -10.29 2.67 32.26
CA ARG A 97 -9.37 1.60 31.84
C ARG A 97 -8.63 2.00 30.56
N PHE A 98 -9.34 2.56 29.58
CA PHE A 98 -8.74 3.09 28.36
C PHE A 98 -7.74 4.21 28.66
N THR A 99 -8.08 5.17 29.53
CA THR A 99 -7.15 6.23 29.94
C THR A 99 -5.89 5.66 30.58
N ARG A 100 -6.02 4.70 31.51
CA ARG A 100 -4.85 4.08 32.15
C ARG A 100 -3.98 3.31 31.15
N ALA A 101 -4.61 2.61 30.21
CA ALA A 101 -3.93 1.87 29.15
C ALA A 101 -3.15 2.80 28.21
N ALA A 102 -3.73 3.95 27.85
CA ALA A 102 -3.04 4.98 27.05
C ALA A 102 -1.76 5.46 27.75
N GLU A 103 -1.84 5.73 29.06
CA GLU A 103 -0.66 6.11 29.85
C GLU A 103 0.35 4.97 30.00
N ALA A 104 -0.09 3.71 30.05
CA ALA A 104 0.80 2.55 30.09
C ALA A 104 1.60 2.38 28.79
N VAL A 105 0.93 2.48 27.64
CA VAL A 105 1.58 2.46 26.31
C VAL A 105 2.58 3.61 26.18
N ALA A 106 2.22 4.81 26.65
CA ALA A 106 3.13 5.97 26.65
C ALA A 106 4.37 5.79 27.53
N ARG A 107 4.33 4.91 28.54
CA ARG A 107 5.48 4.53 29.37
C ARG A 107 6.30 3.37 28.80
N GLY A 108 5.88 2.79 27.68
CA GLY A 108 6.59 1.72 26.99
C GLY A 108 5.96 0.33 27.11
N GLU A 109 4.73 0.20 27.60
CA GLU A 109 4.05 -1.11 27.53
C GLU A 109 3.66 -1.44 26.08
N ASP A 110 4.14 -2.58 25.59
CA ASP A 110 3.87 -3.06 24.22
C ASP A 110 2.46 -3.62 24.05
N GLN A 111 1.81 -4.00 25.14
CA GLN A 111 0.51 -4.63 25.11
C GLN A 111 -0.34 -4.19 26.30
N VAL A 112 -1.60 -3.91 26.03
CA VAL A 112 -2.62 -3.63 27.05
C VAL A 112 -3.89 -4.43 26.77
N ILE A 113 -4.59 -4.81 27.82
CA ILE A 113 -5.82 -5.63 27.75
C ILE A 113 -6.94 -4.84 28.40
N ILE A 114 -8.08 -4.73 27.71
CA ILE A 114 -9.25 -3.98 28.18
C ILE A 114 -10.50 -4.81 27.90
N GLY A 115 -11.10 -5.39 28.93
CA GLY A 115 -12.16 -6.37 28.72
C GLY A 115 -11.60 -7.63 28.06
N GLU A 116 -12.15 -8.01 26.91
CA GLU A 116 -11.70 -9.16 26.11
C GLU A 116 -10.75 -8.75 24.96
N ASP A 117 -10.57 -7.44 24.75
CA ASP A 117 -9.72 -6.89 23.71
C ASP A 117 -8.25 -6.88 24.11
N VAL A 118 -7.36 -7.26 23.18
CA VAL A 118 -5.90 -7.13 23.33
C VAL A 118 -5.36 -6.12 22.33
N TYR A 119 -4.76 -5.04 22.80
CA TYR A 119 -4.10 -4.04 21.97
C TYR A 119 -2.59 -4.24 22.07
N ARG A 120 -1.88 -4.28 20.94
CA ARG A 120 -0.44 -4.57 20.91
C ARG A 120 0.29 -3.75 19.87
N VAL A 121 1.42 -3.14 20.24
CA VAL A 121 2.39 -2.60 19.29
C VAL A 121 3.13 -3.75 18.62
N VAL A 122 3.17 -3.75 17.29
CA VAL A 122 3.79 -4.81 16.49
C VAL A 122 4.88 -4.25 15.60
N ARG A 123 5.93 -5.06 15.39
CA ARG A 123 6.95 -4.84 14.38
C ARG A 123 6.53 -5.52 13.08
N ILE A 124 6.60 -4.79 11.97
CA ILE A 124 6.29 -5.26 10.63
C ILE A 124 7.58 -5.22 9.83
N GLU A 125 8.01 -6.37 9.32
CA GLU A 125 9.12 -6.43 8.39
C GLU A 125 8.59 -6.38 6.96
N GLN A 126 8.97 -5.36 6.19
CA GLN A 126 8.72 -5.30 4.76
C GLN A 126 9.95 -5.78 4.01
N THR A 127 9.73 -6.65 3.04
CA THR A 127 10.77 -7.21 2.18
C THR A 127 10.51 -6.79 0.74
N VAL A 128 11.52 -6.22 0.09
CA VAL A 128 11.55 -6.09 -1.37
C VAL A 128 12.35 -7.25 -1.94
N ILE A 129 11.75 -8.02 -2.85
CA ILE A 129 12.45 -9.10 -3.56
C ILE A 129 13.16 -8.48 -4.77
N MET A 130 14.49 -8.59 -4.82
CA MET A 130 15.31 -8.18 -5.96
C MET A 130 15.65 -9.39 -6.84
N THR A 131 15.54 -9.22 -8.16
CA THR A 131 15.99 -10.16 -9.20
C THR A 131 17.28 -9.65 -9.84
N ALA A 132 17.88 -10.43 -10.74
CA ALA A 132 19.04 -10.00 -11.52
C ALA A 132 18.76 -8.74 -12.39
N HIS A 133 17.48 -8.43 -12.64
CA HIS A 133 17.03 -7.33 -13.50
C HIS A 133 16.29 -6.21 -12.76
N GLY A 134 16.19 -6.28 -11.43
CA GLY A 134 15.53 -5.26 -10.60
C GLY A 134 14.46 -5.83 -9.65
N PRO A 135 13.63 -4.98 -9.02
CA PRO A 135 12.57 -5.43 -8.12
C PRO A 135 11.60 -6.39 -8.81
N GLN A 136 11.23 -7.47 -8.13
CA GLN A 136 10.22 -8.40 -8.60
C GLN A 136 8.86 -7.69 -8.70
N THR A 137 8.16 -7.88 -9.82
CA THR A 137 6.79 -7.38 -9.99
C THR A 137 5.78 -8.26 -9.23
N PRO A 138 4.57 -7.75 -8.96
CA PRO A 138 3.49 -8.58 -8.43
C PRO A 138 3.26 -9.85 -9.27
N ARG A 139 2.96 -10.97 -8.63
CA ARG A 139 2.66 -12.25 -9.27
C ARG A 139 1.15 -12.49 -9.38
N PRO A 140 0.67 -13.29 -10.35
CA PRO A 140 -0.76 -13.59 -10.53
C PRO A 140 -1.48 -14.23 -9.32
N HIS A 141 -0.73 -14.70 -8.32
CA HIS A 141 -1.26 -15.29 -7.09
C HIS A 141 -0.90 -14.50 -5.83
N ASP A 142 -0.30 -13.31 -5.98
CA ASP A 142 -0.17 -12.39 -4.87
C ASP A 142 -1.58 -11.97 -4.48
N ARG A 143 -2.04 -12.44 -3.33
CA ARG A 143 -3.38 -12.13 -2.84
C ARG A 143 -3.35 -10.70 -2.32
N GLU A 144 -4.22 -9.85 -2.86
CA GLU A 144 -4.61 -8.65 -2.16
C GLU A 144 -5.17 -9.04 -0.78
N PHE A 145 -4.97 -8.17 0.21
CA PHE A 145 -5.54 -8.39 1.53
C PHE A 145 -7.05 -8.60 1.38
N PRO A 146 -7.66 -9.67 1.92
CA PRO A 146 -9.03 -10.00 1.60
C PRO A 146 -9.96 -8.82 1.91
N GLU A 147 -10.79 -8.40 0.95
CA GLU A 147 -11.67 -7.22 1.07
C GLU A 147 -12.57 -7.28 2.32
N VAL A 148 -12.99 -8.48 2.71
CA VAL A 148 -13.79 -8.73 3.93
C VAL A 148 -13.10 -8.29 5.22
N PHE A 149 -11.79 -8.05 5.18
CA PHE A 149 -10.97 -7.58 6.29
C PHE A 149 -10.38 -6.18 6.02
N ASP A 150 -10.61 -5.58 4.84
CA ASP A 150 -10.07 -4.27 4.45
C ASP A 150 -11.06 -3.13 4.76
N GLU A 151 -10.92 -2.51 5.94
CA GLU A 151 -11.79 -1.41 6.39
C GLU A 151 -11.30 -0.02 5.93
N ARG A 152 -10.29 0.07 5.04
CA ARG A 152 -9.73 1.35 4.58
C ARG A 152 -10.76 2.09 3.70
N PRO A 153 -11.09 3.37 3.96
CA PRO A 153 -12.03 4.11 3.12
C PRO A 153 -11.40 4.52 1.77
N GLY A 154 -12.03 4.14 0.66
CA GLY A 154 -11.69 4.59 -0.70
C GLY A 154 -11.52 3.45 -1.71
N PRO A 155 -11.66 3.70 -3.03
CA PRO A 155 -11.51 2.64 -4.03
C PRO A 155 -10.02 2.26 -4.17
N ARG A 156 -9.71 0.96 -4.14
CA ARG A 156 -8.43 0.42 -4.63
C ARG A 156 -8.67 -0.76 -5.54
N GLY A 157 -8.09 -0.69 -6.73
CA GLY A 157 -7.99 -1.75 -7.71
C GLY A 157 -6.84 -1.43 -8.68
N PRO A 158 -6.29 -2.43 -9.40
CA PRO A 158 -5.08 -2.26 -10.19
C PRO A 158 -5.37 -1.42 -11.43
N GLY A 159 -4.48 -0.47 -11.73
CA GLY A 159 -4.42 0.19 -13.03
C GLY A 159 -5.67 0.97 -13.43
N ARG A 160 -5.80 2.22 -12.94
CA ARG A 160 -6.44 3.22 -13.81
C ARG A 160 -5.46 3.50 -14.96
N PRO A 161 -5.87 3.38 -16.23
CA PRO A 161 -5.14 4.02 -17.31
C PRO A 161 -4.97 5.49 -16.95
N LEU A 162 -3.79 6.06 -17.21
CA LEU A 162 -3.69 7.51 -17.33
C LEU A 162 -4.69 7.89 -18.43
N GLU A 163 -5.71 8.67 -18.08
CA GLU A 163 -6.60 9.26 -19.08
C GLU A 163 -5.73 10.18 -19.95
N ASP A 164 -5.83 10.02 -21.27
CA ASP A 164 -5.12 10.80 -22.30
C ASP A 164 -5.34 12.31 -22.15
#